data_AF-A0A4V1SB70-F1
#
_entry.id   AF-A0A4V1SB70-F1
#
_cell.length_a   1.000
_cell.length_b   1.000
_cell.length_c   1.000
_cell.angle_alpha   90.00
_cell.angle_beta   90.00
_cell.angle_gamma   90.00
#
_symmetry.space_group_name_H-M   'P 1'
#
loop_
_entity.id
_entity.type
_entity.pdbx_description
1 polymer ?
#
loop_
_entity_poly.entity_id
_entity_poly.type
_entity_poly.pdbx_seq_one_letter_code
_entity_poly.pdbx_strand_id
1 'polypeptide(L)' 'MRIKVSISEQRLYVLKNTGERLKTYIISTSGFGLGSEPDSNFTPLGRFRIVQKIGHGAPHGTIFRSRRVVG' A
#
# COMPACT_ATOMS: atom_id res chain seq x y z
N MET A 1 -14.30 -4.12 -5.24
CA MET A 1 -13.13 -4.86 -4.72
C MET A 1 -12.63 -4.15 -3.48
N ARG A 2 -12.02 -4.86 -2.54
CA ARG A 2 -11.43 -4.29 -1.31
C ARG A 2 -10.04 -4.85 -1.08
N ILE A 3 -9.19 -4.07 -0.43
CA ILE A 3 -7.87 -4.51 0.02
C ILE A 3 -7.92 -4.58 1.55
N LYS A 4 -7.48 -5.70 2.12
CA LYS A 4 -7.25 -5.85 3.57
C LYS A 4 -5.77 -6.08 3.80
N VAL A 5 -5.17 -5.22 4.60
CA VAL A 5 -3.78 -5.37 5.07
C VAL A 5 -3.83 -5.96 6.47
N SER A 6 -3.13 -7.08 6.69
CA SER A 6 -2.94 -7.68 8.00
C SER A 6 -1.49 -7.48 8.42
N ILE A 7 -1.27 -6.66 9.45
CA ILE A 7 0.07 -6.34 9.96
C ILE A 7 0.64 -7.54 10.73
N SER A 8 -0.16 -8.20 11.57
CA SER A 8 0.28 -9.36 12.34
C SER A 8 0.72 -10.52 11.46
N GLU A 9 0.07 -10.69 10.30
CA GLU A 9 0.39 -11.75 9.34
C GLU A 9 1.39 -11.32 8.27
N GLN A 10 1.73 -10.02 8.19
CA GLN A 10 2.52 -9.43 7.10
C GLN A 10 2.00 -9.85 5.71
N ARG A 11 0.67 -9.71 5.54
CA ARG A 11 -0.05 -10.12 4.32
C ARG A 11 -1.03 -9.07 3.84
N LEU A 12 -1.14 -8.97 2.51
CA LEU A 12 -2.19 -8.21 1.82
C LEU A 12 -3.14 -9.17 1.13
N TYR A 13 -4.44 -8.94 1.36
CA TYR A 13 -5.53 -9.70 0.76
C TYR A 13 -6.33 -8.82 -0.19
N VAL A 14 -6.48 -9.29 -1.44
CA VAL A 14 -7.42 -8.69 -2.41
C VAL A 14 -8.73 -9.45 -2.31
N LEU A 15 -9.81 -8.75 -1.99
CA LEU A 15 -11.13 -9.33 -1.73
C LEU A 15 -12.16 -8.80 -2.72
N LYS A 16 -13.10 -9.65 -3.15
CA LYS A 16 -14.35 -9.20 -3.79
C LYS A 16 -15.18 -8.40 -2.78
N ASN A 17 -16.18 -7.66 -3.27
CA ASN A 17 -17.13 -6.97 -2.39
C ASN A 17 -17.94 -7.95 -1.52
N THR A 18 -18.11 -9.19 -2.00
CA THR A 18 -18.74 -10.30 -1.28
C THR A 18 -17.89 -10.84 -0.12
N GLY A 19 -16.62 -10.44 -0.01
CA GLY A 19 -15.68 -10.93 1.02
C GLY A 19 -14.79 -12.08 0.58
N GLU A 20 -15.07 -12.71 -0.57
CA GLU A 20 -14.27 -13.77 -1.16
C GLU A 20 -12.84 -13.29 -1.48
N ARG A 21 -11.83 -14.10 -1.14
CA ARG A 21 -10.41 -13.78 -1.37
C ARG A 21 -10.01 -14.12 -2.80
N LEU A 22 -9.53 -13.12 -3.53
CA LEU A 22 -9.03 -13.26 -4.90
C LEU A 22 -7.54 -13.58 -4.94
N LYS A 23 -6.74 -12.86 -4.15
CA LYS A 23 -5.27 -12.98 -4.15
C LYS A 23 -4.70 -12.68 -2.76
N THR A 24 -3.52 -13.23 -2.51
CA THR A 24 -2.72 -12.99 -1.31
C THR A 24 -1.31 -12.59 -1.72
N TYR A 25 -0.75 -11.60 -1.04
CA TYR A 25 0.63 -11.17 -1.22
C TYR A 25 1.33 -11.11 0.13
N ILE A 26 2.59 -11.54 0.16
CA ILE A 26 3.50 -11.23 1.27
C ILE A 26 3.86 -9.75 1.14
N ILE A 27 3.86 -9.05 2.26
CA ILE A 27 4.21 -7.62 2.34
C ILE A 27 5.14 -7.38 3.52
N SER A 28 5.70 -6.18 3.58
CA SER A 28 6.30 -5.62 4.80
C SER A 28 5.61 -4.30 5.14
N THR A 29 5.25 -4.10 6.41
CA THR A 29 4.86 -2.79 6.94
C THR A 29 6.03 -2.10 7.63
N SER A 30 5.86 -0.83 8.04
CA SER A 30 6.92 -0.12 8.75
C SER A 30 7.37 -0.86 10.01
N GLY A 31 8.68 -1.00 10.18
CA GLY A 31 9.29 -1.55 11.39
C GLY A 31 9.27 -0.58 12.58
N PHE A 32 8.97 0.70 12.34
CA PHE A 32 8.89 1.71 13.40
C PHE A 32 7.60 1.59 14.23
N GLY A 33 6.54 1.00 13.67
CA GLY A 33 5.30 0.73 14.38
C GLY A 33 4.05 1.18 13.62
N LEU A 34 2.96 1.28 14.38
CA LEU A 34 1.64 1.67 13.92
C LEU A 34 1.22 3.00 14.56
N GLY A 35 0.57 3.85 13.78
CA GLY A 35 0.09 5.16 14.21
C GLY A 35 -0.02 6.13 13.04
N SER A 36 -0.49 7.34 13.31
CA SER A 36 -0.84 8.34 12.27
C SER A 36 -0.21 9.71 12.54
N GLU A 37 0.73 9.77 13.46
CA GLU A 37 1.48 10.96 13.82
C GLU A 37 2.33 11.41 12.63
N PRO A 38 2.34 12.71 12.28
CA PRO A 38 3.25 13.25 11.27
C PRO A 38 4.70 12.87 11.57
N ASP A 39 5.47 12.62 10.50
CA ASP A 39 6.90 12.31 10.54
C ASP A 39 7.32 11.03 11.33
N SER A 40 6.36 10.23 11.80
CA SER A 40 6.60 9.00 12.58
C SER A 40 7.16 7.83 11.78
N ASN A 41 7.04 7.86 10.45
CA ASN A 41 7.24 6.71 9.57
C ASN A 41 6.37 5.49 9.92
N PHE A 42 5.33 5.64 10.75
CA PHE A 42 4.44 4.54 11.10
C PHE A 42 3.50 4.18 9.94
N THR A 43 3.02 2.94 9.94
CA THR A 43 1.93 2.55 9.04
C THR A 43 0.58 2.86 9.70
N PRO A 44 -0.24 3.76 9.16
CA PRO A 44 -1.50 4.13 9.79
C PRO A 44 -2.55 3.03 9.65
N LEU A 45 -3.36 2.87 10.69
CA LEU A 45 -4.53 1.99 10.70
C LEU A 45 -5.76 2.75 10.20
N GLY A 46 -6.71 2.03 9.59
CA GLY A 46 -8.00 2.59 9.22
C GLY A 46 -8.50 2.13 7.85
N ARG A 47 -9.56 2.80 7.38
CA ARG A 47 -10.15 2.57 6.06
C ARG A 47 -9.71 3.68 5.12
N PHE A 48 -8.80 3.33 4.22
CA PHE A 48 -8.29 4.25 3.21
C PHE A 48 -8.92 3.96 1.84
N ARG A 49 -8.91 4.97 0.98
CA ARG A 49 -9.28 4.87 -0.43
C ARG A 49 -8.09 5.22 -1.29
N ILE A 50 -7.82 4.42 -2.31
CA ILE A 50 -6.81 4.76 -3.32
C ILE A 50 -7.32 5.96 -4.11
N VAL A 51 -6.58 7.06 -4.07
CA VAL A 51 -6.94 8.31 -4.76
C VAL A 51 -6.20 8.49 -6.08
N GLN A 52 -4.99 7.94 -6.21
CA GLN A 52 -4.16 8.08 -7.40
C GLN A 52 -3.18 6.90 -7.52
N LYS A 53 -2.87 6.51 -8.76
CA LYS A 53 -1.77 5.59 -9.10
C LYS A 53 -0.75 6.36 -9.93
N ILE A 54 0.51 6.35 -9.52
CA ILE A 54 1.61 7.03 -10.22
C ILE A 54 2.50 5.96 -10.86
N GLY A 55 2.95 6.20 -12.10
CA GLY A 55 3.85 5.31 -12.84
C GLY A 55 3.17 4.26 -13.73
N HIS A 56 1.85 4.32 -13.92
CA HIS A 56 1.20 3.47 -14.93
C HIS A 56 1.72 3.82 -16.33
N GLY A 57 2.20 2.81 -17.08
CA GLY A 57 2.76 2.99 -18.42
C GLY A 57 4.17 3.59 -18.44
N ALA A 58 4.77 3.88 -17.29
CA ALA A 58 6.14 4.38 -17.24
C ALA A 58 7.12 3.28 -17.68
N PRO A 59 8.17 3.61 -18.46
CA PRO A 59 9.23 2.67 -18.81
C PRO A 59 9.88 2.03 -17.57
N HIS A 60 10.36 0.80 -17.73
CA HIS A 60 11.16 0.16 -16.68
C HIS A 60 12.39 1.01 -16.34
N GLY A 61 12.68 1.14 -15.05
CA GLY A 61 13.76 1.99 -14.55
C GLY A 61 13.40 3.47 -14.36
N THR A 62 12.17 3.90 -14.68
CA THR A 62 11.74 5.28 -14.41
C THR A 62 11.80 5.58 -12.91
N ILE A 63 12.56 6.61 -12.53
CA ILE A 63 12.71 7.03 -11.13
C ILE A 63 11.69 8.14 -10.83
N PHE A 64 11.01 8.03 -9.70
CA PHE A 64 10.09 9.05 -9.20
C PHE A 64 10.60 9.65 -7.89
N ARG A 65 10.67 10.98 -7.81
CA ARG A 65 10.90 11.71 -6.55
C ARG A 65 9.74 12.67 -6.34
N SER A 66 9.16 12.65 -5.14
CA SER A 66 8.00 13.50 -4.81
C SER A 66 6.88 13.43 -5.85
N ARG A 67 6.58 12.21 -6.35
CA ARG A 67 5.56 11.91 -7.37
C ARG A 67 5.86 12.43 -8.79
N ARG A 68 7.07 12.95 -9.05
CA ARG A 68 7.50 13.43 -10.38
C ARG A 68 8.61 12.56 -10.94
N VAL A 69 8.62 12.36 -12.25
CA VAL A 69 9.73 11.71 -12.95
C VAL A 69 10.98 12.55 -12.75
N VAL A 70 12.09 11.89 -12.44
CA VAL A 70 13.41 12.50 -12.30
C VAL A 70 14.46 11.60 -12.97
N GLY A 71 15.53 12.21 -13.48
CA GLY A 71 16.51 11.57 -14.36
C GLY A 71 16.51 12.32 -15.67
#